data_AF-A0ABC8AUI8-F1
#
_entry.id   AF-A0ABC8AUI8-F1
#
_cell.length_a   1.000
_cell.length_b   1.000
_cell.length_c   1.000
_cell.angle_alpha   90.00
_cell.angle_beta   90.00
_cell.angle_gamma   90.00
#
_symmetry.space_group_name_H-M   'P 1'
#
loop_
_entity.id
_entity.type
_entity.pdbx_description
1 polymer ?
#
loop_
_entity_poly.entity_id
_entity_poly.type
_entity_poly.pdbx_seq_one_letter_code
_entity_poly.pdbx_strand_id
1 'polypeptide(L)'
;MMRPTITAGAGLLAAALMAGVWVAGSAGADAVADKYRQTVTDDGWTLAVTKTSENLDRWPNLASSPVSREGFVSLKAIAEVTGGGGQPITSGTVTLGYQIGCAVDVSNGLTLGLGFSIGPNASVTISQFPGATIGGQASVNPNISTTLKPGAIATIAFGSKPLAGPRASITAEQVEIKVDACAGPVTIRSFATAAISTPASDNNLSVYGDPIWL
;
A
#
# COMPACT_ATOMS: atom_id res chain seq x y z
N MET A 1 -27.40 74.76 -35.55
CA MET A 1 -28.56 74.45 -36.41
C MET A 1 -28.40 73.01 -36.88
N MET A 2 -29.41 72.15 -36.68
CA MET A 2 -29.63 70.79 -37.22
C MET A 2 -28.46 69.77 -37.32
N ARG A 3 -28.68 68.60 -36.68
CA ARG A 3 -28.02 67.30 -36.99
C ARG A 3 -28.34 66.88 -38.44
N PRO A 4 -27.57 65.94 -39.01
CA PRO A 4 -28.15 64.59 -39.08
C PRO A 4 -27.23 63.48 -38.57
N THR A 5 -27.86 62.45 -38.02
CA THR A 5 -27.28 61.14 -37.70
C THR A 5 -27.45 60.18 -38.87
N ILE A 6 -26.45 59.37 -39.21
CA ILE A 6 -26.60 58.16 -40.03
C ILE A 6 -25.87 57.00 -39.33
N THR A 7 -26.49 55.83 -39.34
CA THR A 7 -26.09 54.65 -38.57
C THR A 7 -25.68 53.51 -39.51
N ALA A 8 -24.48 52.97 -39.33
CA ALA A 8 -24.02 51.66 -39.82
C ALA A 8 -22.72 51.29 -39.06
N GLY A 9 -22.40 50.04 -38.72
CA GLY A 9 -23.12 48.80 -38.93
C GLY A 9 -22.16 47.66 -39.27
N ALA A 10 -22.06 46.65 -38.38
CA ALA A 10 -21.31 45.39 -38.51
C ALA A 10 -19.75 45.45 -38.55
N GLY A 11 -19.11 44.52 -37.83
CA GLY A 11 -17.64 44.40 -37.78
C GLY A 11 -17.07 43.55 -36.63
N LEU A 12 -17.78 42.50 -36.18
CA LEU A 12 -17.29 41.58 -35.14
C LEU A 12 -16.16 40.69 -35.70
N LEU A 13 -14.91 40.99 -35.32
CA LEU A 13 -13.78 40.08 -35.48
C LEU A 13 -13.38 39.51 -34.11
N ALA A 14 -14.14 38.52 -33.67
CA ALA A 14 -13.82 37.74 -32.48
C ALA A 14 -12.71 36.72 -32.81
N ALA A 15 -11.45 37.05 -32.47
CA ALA A 15 -10.36 36.10 -32.53
C ALA A 15 -10.51 35.06 -31.40
N ALA A 16 -11.13 33.93 -31.71
CA ALA A 16 -11.27 32.81 -30.79
C ALA A 16 -9.92 32.13 -30.55
N LEU A 17 -9.17 32.63 -29.56
CA LEU A 17 -8.01 31.94 -29.01
C LEU A 17 -8.47 30.62 -28.39
N MET A 18 -8.19 29.52 -29.09
CA MET A 18 -8.35 28.16 -28.59
C MET A 18 -7.31 27.91 -27.48
N ALA A 19 -7.58 28.42 -26.28
CA ALA A 19 -6.82 28.11 -25.08
C ALA A 19 -7.04 26.64 -24.75
N GLY A 20 -6.11 25.79 -25.18
CA GLY A 20 -6.10 24.37 -24.83
C GLY A 20 -6.12 24.23 -23.31
N VAL A 21 -7.17 23.61 -22.77
CA VAL A 21 -7.30 23.35 -21.34
C VAL A 21 -6.32 22.23 -21.00
N TRP A 22 -5.11 22.61 -20.60
CA TRP A 22 -4.16 21.71 -19.97
C TRP A 22 -4.74 21.27 -18.63
N VAL A 23 -5.42 20.12 -18.63
CA VAL A 23 -5.76 19.42 -17.39
C VAL A 23 -4.44 18.90 -16.81
N ALA A 24 -3.80 19.73 -16.00
CA ALA A 24 -2.68 19.30 -15.17
C ALA A 24 -3.21 18.19 -14.26
N GLY A 25 -2.68 16.97 -14.43
CA GLY A 25 -2.97 15.87 -13.51
C GLY A 25 -2.51 16.28 -12.12
N SER A 26 -3.47 16.47 -11.20
CA SER A 26 -3.16 16.77 -9.81
C SER A 26 -2.55 15.53 -9.17
N ALA A 27 -1.24 15.51 -8.98
CA ALA A 27 -0.57 14.53 -8.14
C ALA A 27 -1.10 14.67 -6.70
N GLY A 28 -2.01 13.79 -6.32
CA GLY A 28 -2.63 13.76 -5.01
C GLY A 28 -1.82 12.91 -4.05
N ALA A 29 -0.86 13.54 -3.36
CA ALA A 29 -0.15 12.97 -2.23
C ALA A 29 -1.07 13.00 -1.00
N ASP A 30 -1.62 11.84 -0.62
CA ASP A 30 -2.37 11.72 0.64
C ASP A 30 -1.42 11.38 1.78
N ALA A 31 -1.19 12.37 2.66
CA ALA A 31 -0.54 12.17 3.93
C ALA A 31 -1.50 11.45 4.89
N VAL A 32 -1.10 10.28 5.39
CA VAL A 32 -1.95 9.45 6.25
C VAL A 32 -1.51 9.56 7.70
N ALA A 33 -2.46 9.56 8.62
CA ALA A 33 -2.20 9.76 10.04
C ALA A 33 -1.26 8.69 10.62
N ASP A 34 -0.26 9.17 11.37
CA ASP A 34 0.62 8.34 12.20
C ASP A 34 -0.19 7.50 13.20
N LYS A 35 0.30 6.29 13.49
CA LYS A 35 -0.35 5.35 14.41
C LYS A 35 0.68 4.78 15.37
N TYR A 36 0.28 4.63 16.63
CA TYR A 36 1.13 4.16 17.72
C TYR A 36 0.40 3.10 18.53
N ARG A 37 1.14 2.10 19.02
CA ARG A 37 0.65 1.13 20.00
C ARG A 37 1.77 0.68 20.91
N GLN A 38 1.44 0.39 22.16
CA GLN A 38 2.34 -0.19 23.16
C GLN A 38 1.66 -1.38 23.85
N THR A 39 2.45 -2.34 24.31
CA THR A 39 2.05 -3.36 25.29
C THR A 39 3.17 -3.58 26.30
N VAL A 40 2.80 -4.06 27.49
CA VAL A 40 3.76 -4.74 28.37
C VAL A 40 3.73 -6.22 28.00
N THR A 41 4.87 -6.90 28.04
CA THR A 41 4.99 -8.34 27.81
C THR A 41 4.87 -9.12 29.12
N ASP A 42 4.66 -10.42 29.04
CA ASP A 42 4.59 -11.30 30.21
C ASP A 42 5.91 -11.30 31.01
N ASP A 43 7.04 -11.14 30.32
CA ASP A 43 8.37 -10.94 30.91
C ASP A 43 8.60 -9.54 31.50
N GLY A 44 7.64 -8.61 31.37
CA GLY A 44 7.73 -7.25 31.90
C GLY A 44 8.46 -6.23 31.01
N TRP A 45 8.79 -6.58 29.76
CA TRP A 45 9.30 -5.60 28.79
C TRP A 45 8.18 -4.69 28.30
N THR A 46 8.47 -3.42 28.07
CA THR A 46 7.55 -2.49 27.40
C THR A 46 7.90 -2.43 25.93
N LEU A 47 7.08 -3.04 25.08
CA LEU A 47 7.21 -3.07 23.63
C LEU A 47 6.29 -2.03 22.99
N ALA A 48 6.83 -1.14 22.17
CA ALA A 48 6.09 -0.15 21.41
C ALA A 48 6.38 -0.25 19.91
N VAL A 49 5.37 0.06 19.10
CA VAL A 49 5.47 0.18 17.64
C VAL A 49 4.82 1.48 17.19
N THR A 50 5.55 2.22 16.35
CA THR A 50 5.08 3.46 15.70
C THR A 50 5.13 3.27 14.20
N LYS A 51 4.03 3.65 13.53
CA LYS A 51 3.91 3.74 12.08
C LYS A 51 3.78 5.23 11.75
N THR A 52 4.70 5.75 10.95
CA THR A 52 4.82 7.19 10.68
C THR A 52 5.22 7.46 9.23
N SER A 53 5.11 8.72 8.80
CA SER A 53 5.64 9.17 7.51
C SER A 53 5.03 8.39 6.33
N GLU A 54 3.73 8.08 6.43
CA GLU A 54 2.98 7.43 5.36
C GLU A 54 2.55 8.49 4.33
N ASN A 55 2.95 8.25 3.07
CA ASN A 55 2.48 9.01 1.93
C ASN A 55 2.08 8.04 0.82
N LEU A 56 0.97 8.34 0.14
CA LEU A 56 0.55 7.65 -1.09
C LEU A 56 0.51 8.66 -2.24
N ASP A 57 1.41 8.48 -3.21
CA ASP A 57 1.44 9.21 -4.47
C ASP A 57 0.73 8.37 -5.55
N ARG A 58 -0.52 8.68 -5.87
CA ARG A 58 -1.27 7.99 -6.93
C ARG A 58 -0.79 8.41 -8.31
N TRP A 59 -0.66 7.45 -9.22
CA TRP A 59 -0.21 7.71 -10.58
C TRP A 59 -1.12 7.02 -11.62
N PRO A 60 -1.32 7.61 -12.82
CA PRO A 60 -1.94 6.88 -13.91
C PRO A 60 -1.15 5.61 -14.23
N ASN A 61 -1.84 4.47 -14.30
CA ASN A 61 -1.19 3.18 -14.46
C ASN A 61 -0.51 3.06 -15.83
N LEU A 62 0.74 2.59 -15.84
CA LEU A 62 1.60 2.55 -17.03
C LEU A 62 0.99 1.71 -18.16
N ALA A 63 0.21 0.68 -17.81
CA ALA A 63 -0.49 -0.18 -18.75
C ALA A 63 -1.71 0.47 -19.44
N SER A 64 -2.18 1.65 -19.01
CA SER A 64 -3.41 2.32 -19.49
C SER A 64 -4.68 1.43 -19.47
N SER A 65 -4.67 0.39 -18.64
CA SER A 65 -5.76 -0.55 -18.40
C SER A 65 -6.80 0.05 -17.44
N PRO A 66 -8.12 -0.04 -17.73
CA PRO A 66 -9.16 0.47 -16.84
C PRO A 66 -9.31 -0.32 -15.53
N VAL A 67 -8.82 -1.57 -15.51
CA VAL A 67 -8.87 -2.50 -14.36
C VAL A 67 -7.55 -2.60 -13.61
N SER A 68 -6.65 -1.64 -13.81
CA SER A 68 -5.38 -1.57 -13.08
C SER A 68 -5.27 -0.25 -12.30
N ARG A 69 -4.57 -0.27 -11.17
CA ARG A 69 -4.24 0.89 -10.34
C ARG A 69 -2.75 0.87 -10.00
N GLU A 70 -2.15 2.04 -9.88
CA GLU A 70 -0.72 2.22 -9.68
C GLU A 70 -0.46 3.43 -8.78
N GLY A 71 0.58 3.34 -7.97
CA GLY A 71 1.02 4.43 -7.11
C GLY A 71 2.28 4.08 -6.35
N PHE A 72 2.91 5.09 -5.78
CA PHE A 72 4.13 4.96 -5.00
C PHE A 72 3.81 5.24 -3.53
N VAL A 73 4.28 4.38 -2.64
CA VAL A 73 4.12 4.57 -1.21
C VAL A 73 5.45 4.79 -0.50
N SER A 74 5.43 5.71 0.44
CA SER A 74 6.46 5.84 1.47
C SER A 74 5.84 5.46 2.82
N LEU A 75 6.59 4.77 3.68
CA LEU A 75 6.15 4.32 4.99
C LEU A 75 7.35 4.06 5.91
N LYS A 76 7.27 4.53 7.16
CA LYS A 76 8.27 4.26 8.19
C LYS A 76 7.67 3.53 9.38
N ALA A 77 8.38 2.53 9.88
CA ALA A 77 8.09 1.87 11.14
C ALA A 77 9.25 2.04 12.11
N ILE A 78 8.92 2.20 13.39
CA ILE A 78 9.85 2.30 14.50
C ILE A 78 9.36 1.32 15.57
N ALA A 79 10.24 0.45 16.05
CA ALA A 79 10.01 -0.36 17.23
C ALA A 79 10.92 0.11 18.35
N GLU A 80 10.37 0.17 19.56
CA GLU A 80 11.07 0.58 20.78
C GLU A 80 10.77 -0.42 21.89
N VAL A 81 11.81 -0.77 22.65
CA VAL A 81 11.74 -1.70 23.76
C VAL A 81 12.40 -1.06 24.97
N THR A 82 11.64 -0.96 26.07
CA THR A 82 12.06 -0.26 27.28
C THR A 82 11.64 -1.02 28.54
N GLY A 83 12.10 -0.56 29.70
CA GLY A 83 11.94 -1.27 30.97
C GLY A 83 13.12 -2.19 31.27
N GLY A 84 12.92 -3.12 32.20
CA GLY A 84 13.89 -4.16 32.56
C GLY A 84 13.14 -5.45 32.84
N GLY A 85 12.87 -6.21 31.78
CA GLY A 85 12.15 -7.47 31.88
C GLY A 85 12.94 -8.55 32.62
N GLY A 86 12.23 -9.56 33.13
CA GLY A 86 12.80 -10.65 33.94
C GLY A 86 13.72 -11.59 33.16
N GLN A 87 13.74 -11.51 31.83
CA GLN A 87 14.60 -12.29 30.94
C GLN A 87 15.21 -11.41 29.84
N PRO A 88 16.45 -11.68 29.40
CA PRO A 88 17.06 -10.94 28.30
C PRO A 88 16.36 -11.24 26.97
N ILE A 89 16.26 -10.22 26.11
CA ILE A 89 15.73 -10.37 24.75
C ILE A 89 16.78 -11.10 23.90
N THR A 90 16.40 -12.22 23.29
CA THR A 90 17.25 -13.06 22.44
C THR A 90 17.20 -12.61 20.98
N SER A 91 16.04 -12.11 20.54
CA SER A 91 15.88 -11.51 19.22
C SER A 91 14.73 -10.49 19.20
N GLY A 92 14.78 -9.58 18.25
CA GLY A 92 13.67 -8.67 17.97
C GLY A 92 13.68 -8.22 16.53
N THR A 93 12.52 -7.90 15.97
CA THR A 93 12.36 -7.39 14.60
C THR A 93 11.31 -6.28 14.54
N VAL A 94 11.47 -5.38 13.57
CA VAL A 94 10.42 -4.45 13.12
C VAL A 94 10.18 -4.66 11.63
N THR A 95 8.91 -4.85 11.27
CA THR A 95 8.45 -5.17 9.91
C THR A 95 7.39 -4.16 9.50
N LEU A 96 7.40 -3.72 8.24
CA LEU A 96 6.36 -2.84 7.69
C LEU A 96 5.89 -3.32 6.32
N GLY A 97 4.70 -2.87 5.92
CA GLY A 97 4.13 -3.19 4.62
C GLY A 97 2.69 -2.69 4.48
N TYR A 98 1.99 -3.25 3.49
CA TYR A 98 0.60 -2.95 3.22
C TYR A 98 -0.26 -4.21 3.12
N GLN A 99 -1.50 -4.07 3.56
CA GLN A 99 -2.61 -4.90 3.17
C GLN A 99 -3.29 -4.29 1.94
N ILE A 100 -3.65 -5.09 0.93
CA ILE A 100 -4.29 -4.65 -0.31
C ILE A 100 -5.58 -5.46 -0.51
N GLY A 101 -6.71 -4.77 -0.66
CA GLY A 101 -8.01 -5.36 -0.95
C GLY A 101 -8.55 -4.84 -2.28
N CYS A 102 -8.90 -5.76 -3.19
CA CYS A 102 -9.63 -5.46 -4.41
C CYS A 102 -11.13 -5.75 -4.22
N ALA A 103 -12.01 -4.87 -4.70
CA ALA A 103 -13.46 -5.03 -4.60
C ALA A 103 -14.00 -6.20 -5.46
N VAL A 104 -13.55 -6.32 -6.71
CA VAL A 104 -13.90 -7.42 -7.62
C VAL A 104 -12.65 -7.87 -8.38
N ASP A 105 -12.11 -9.04 -8.02
CA ASP A 105 -11.07 -9.70 -8.81
C ASP A 105 -11.67 -10.17 -10.15
N VAL A 106 -11.02 -9.79 -11.25
CA VAL A 106 -11.38 -10.22 -12.61
C VAL A 106 -10.25 -10.99 -13.30
N SER A 107 -9.21 -11.39 -12.57
CA SER A 107 -8.08 -12.16 -13.10
C SER A 107 -8.49 -13.51 -13.70
N ASN A 108 -9.61 -14.07 -13.22
CA ASN A 108 -10.21 -15.31 -13.72
C ASN A 108 -11.33 -15.09 -14.76
N GLY A 109 -11.47 -13.86 -15.27
CA GLY A 109 -12.61 -13.43 -16.08
C GLY A 109 -13.78 -12.93 -15.23
N LEU A 110 -14.47 -11.90 -15.73
CA LEU A 110 -15.60 -11.28 -15.02
C LEU A 110 -16.93 -11.92 -15.45
N THR A 111 -17.51 -12.76 -14.59
CA THR A 111 -18.87 -13.29 -14.78
C THR A 111 -19.94 -12.28 -14.35
N LEU A 112 -20.08 -11.17 -15.09
CA LEU A 112 -21.29 -10.36 -15.00
C LEU A 112 -22.49 -11.26 -15.34
N GLY A 113 -23.53 -11.25 -14.51
CA GLY A 113 -24.74 -12.10 -14.61
C GLY A 113 -25.65 -11.81 -15.81
N LEU A 114 -25.10 -11.29 -16.91
CA LEU A 114 -25.78 -10.93 -18.15
C LEU A 114 -25.38 -11.83 -19.34
N GLY A 115 -24.79 -13.01 -19.08
CA GLY A 115 -24.53 -14.04 -20.09
C GLY A 115 -23.35 -13.79 -21.03
N PHE A 116 -22.66 -12.65 -20.93
CA PHE A 116 -21.46 -12.35 -21.70
C PHE A 116 -20.20 -12.81 -20.94
N SER A 117 -19.65 -13.94 -21.35
CA SER A 117 -18.35 -14.44 -20.87
C SER A 117 -17.25 -14.03 -21.86
N ILE A 118 -16.25 -13.28 -21.39
CA ILE A 118 -15.05 -12.93 -22.17
C ILE A 118 -13.83 -13.53 -21.46
N GLY A 119 -13.25 -14.57 -22.06
CA GLY A 119 -11.93 -15.13 -21.75
C GLY A 119 -11.10 -15.23 -23.04
N PRO A 120 -9.77 -15.06 -22.99
CA PRO A 120 -8.83 -16.18 -22.78
C PRO A 120 -7.59 -15.80 -21.93
N ASN A 121 -6.64 -16.66 -21.51
CA ASN A 121 -6.49 -18.13 -21.47
C ASN A 121 -5.43 -18.56 -20.41
N ALA A 122 -5.49 -19.83 -19.98
CA ALA A 122 -4.39 -20.67 -19.47
C ALA A 122 -3.26 -20.03 -18.60
N SER A 123 -3.24 -20.38 -17.31
CA SER A 123 -1.99 -20.53 -16.54
C SER A 123 -2.07 -21.74 -15.60
N VAL A 124 -0.97 -22.46 -15.43
CA VAL A 124 -0.95 -23.84 -14.90
C VAL A 124 -0.89 -23.89 -13.38
N THR A 125 -1.77 -24.67 -12.75
CA THR A 125 -1.64 -25.07 -11.34
C THR A 125 -0.53 -26.13 -11.20
N ILE A 126 0.55 -25.80 -10.51
CA ILE A 126 1.50 -26.79 -9.97
C ILE A 126 1.51 -26.65 -8.45
N SER A 127 0.76 -27.51 -7.76
CA SER A 127 0.86 -27.67 -6.32
C SER A 127 1.95 -28.70 -5.98
N GLN A 128 3.13 -28.23 -5.57
CA GLN A 128 4.05 -29.05 -4.79
C GLN A 128 4.84 -28.17 -3.82
N PHE A 129 4.63 -28.38 -2.52
CA PHE A 129 5.65 -28.95 -1.63
C PHE A 129 5.05 -29.19 -0.23
N PRO A 130 5.16 -30.40 0.33
CA PRO A 130 4.83 -30.65 1.72
C PRO A 130 6.03 -30.35 2.64
N GLY A 131 5.73 -29.85 3.84
CA GLY A 131 6.44 -30.19 5.09
C GLY A 131 7.95 -29.92 5.23
N ALA A 132 8.25 -28.84 5.94
CA ALA A 132 9.33 -28.70 6.94
C ALA A 132 10.82 -28.84 6.53
N THR A 133 11.62 -27.83 6.91
CA THR A 133 12.99 -28.04 7.39
C THR A 133 13.24 -27.13 8.59
N ILE A 134 13.76 -27.70 9.66
CA ILE A 134 14.10 -27.01 10.93
C ILE A 134 15.47 -26.34 10.81
N GLY A 135 15.60 -25.14 11.40
CA GLY A 135 16.88 -24.62 11.90
C GLY A 135 17.96 -24.27 10.86
N GLY A 136 18.04 -23.00 10.49
CA GLY A 136 19.17 -22.50 9.70
C GLY A 136 19.09 -21.00 9.49
N GLN A 137 20.17 -20.29 9.82
CA GLN A 137 20.33 -18.87 9.52
C GLN A 137 20.37 -18.69 8.00
N ALA A 138 19.32 -18.14 7.39
CA ALA A 138 19.27 -17.86 5.96
C ALA A 138 18.67 -16.47 5.72
N SER A 139 19.50 -15.56 5.21
CA SER A 139 19.05 -14.28 4.66
C SER A 139 18.14 -14.54 3.45
N VAL A 140 16.84 -14.34 3.61
CA VAL A 140 15.85 -14.53 2.54
C VAL A 140 15.29 -13.17 2.09
N ASN A 141 15.70 -12.73 0.89
CA ASN A 141 14.89 -11.82 0.08
C ASN A 141 13.63 -12.59 -0.34
N PRO A 142 12.41 -12.16 0.04
CA PRO A 142 11.21 -12.89 -0.34
C PRO A 142 10.44 -12.05 -1.38
N ASN A 143 10.65 -12.38 -2.65
CA ASN A 143 9.75 -12.01 -3.74
C ASN A 143 8.44 -12.80 -3.61
N ILE A 144 7.56 -12.39 -2.70
CA ILE A 144 6.32 -13.10 -2.37
C ILE A 144 5.27 -12.87 -3.47
N SER A 145 5.25 -13.75 -4.47
CA SER A 145 4.10 -13.92 -5.37
C SER A 145 3.10 -14.91 -4.76
N THR A 146 2.11 -14.37 -4.04
CA THR A 146 0.96 -15.15 -3.57
C THR A 146 -0.21 -14.99 -4.52
N THR A 147 -0.80 -16.11 -4.96
CA THR A 147 -2.04 -16.11 -5.75
C THR A 147 -3.22 -15.69 -4.87
N LEU A 148 -3.74 -14.49 -5.13
CA LEU A 148 -4.87 -13.93 -4.41
C LEU A 148 -6.17 -14.60 -4.87
N LYS A 149 -6.91 -15.18 -3.93
CA LYS A 149 -8.27 -15.64 -4.19
C LYS A 149 -9.22 -14.44 -4.26
N PRO A 150 -10.29 -14.48 -5.08
CA PRO A 150 -11.35 -13.48 -5.04
C PRO A 150 -11.85 -13.24 -3.60
N GLY A 151 -11.90 -11.98 -3.17
CA GLY A 151 -12.28 -11.60 -1.80
C GLY A 151 -11.17 -11.72 -0.74
N ALA A 152 -9.93 -12.08 -1.11
CA ALA A 152 -8.80 -12.11 -0.19
C ALA A 152 -8.07 -10.74 -0.11
N ILE A 153 -7.56 -10.43 1.08
CA ILE A 153 -6.67 -9.29 1.32
C ILE A 153 -5.22 -9.78 1.14
N ALA A 154 -4.48 -9.20 0.20
CA ALA A 154 -3.03 -9.42 0.10
C ALA A 154 -2.34 -8.78 1.29
N THR A 155 -1.32 -9.41 1.86
CA THR A 155 -0.41 -8.75 2.81
C THR A 155 1.00 -8.80 2.23
N ILE A 156 1.51 -7.63 1.86
CA ILE A 156 2.84 -7.45 1.26
C ILE A 156 3.71 -6.76 2.31
N ALA A 157 4.69 -7.50 2.86
CA ALA A 157 5.73 -6.91 3.69
C ALA A 157 6.83 -6.33 2.78
N PHE A 158 7.20 -5.07 2.98
CA PHE A 158 8.27 -4.43 2.21
C PHE A 158 9.66 -4.75 2.76
N GLY A 159 9.74 -5.09 4.05
CA GLY A 159 10.96 -5.54 4.67
C GLY A 159 10.83 -5.71 6.18
N SER A 160 11.87 -6.30 6.77
CA SER A 160 12.03 -6.44 8.21
C SER A 160 13.44 -6.04 8.61
N LYS A 161 13.59 -5.45 9.80
CA LYS A 161 14.86 -5.02 10.37
C LYS A 161 15.04 -5.61 11.77
N PRO A 162 16.12 -6.37 12.03
CA PRO A 162 16.44 -6.83 13.38
C PRO A 162 16.73 -5.67 14.34
N LEU A 163 16.29 -5.79 15.59
CA LEU A 163 16.62 -4.89 16.68
C LEU A 163 18.02 -5.24 17.21
N ALA A 164 19.00 -4.39 16.88
CA ALA A 164 20.36 -4.47 17.43
C ALA A 164 20.51 -3.76 18.79
N GLY A 165 19.42 -3.27 19.37
CA GLY A 165 19.35 -2.48 20.59
C GLY A 165 17.90 -2.12 20.93
N PRO A 166 17.66 -1.23 21.91
CA PRO A 166 16.31 -0.91 22.41
C PRO A 166 15.45 -0.13 21.41
N ARG A 167 15.98 0.29 20.27
CA ARG A 167 15.25 0.97 19.20
C ARG A 167 15.74 0.51 17.83
N ALA A 168 14.81 0.23 16.93
CA ALA A 168 15.09 0.05 15.51
C ALA A 168 14.05 0.76 14.66
N SER A 169 14.42 1.13 13.45
CA SER A 169 13.49 1.64 12.45
C SER A 169 13.81 1.08 11.08
N ILE A 170 12.76 0.92 10.27
CA ILE A 170 12.84 0.60 8.85
C ILE A 170 11.95 1.60 8.11
N THR A 171 12.44 2.07 6.96
CA THR A 171 11.73 2.98 6.07
C THR A 171 11.69 2.34 4.69
N ALA A 172 10.52 2.40 4.06
CA ALA A 172 10.34 2.20 2.62
C ALA A 172 9.99 3.56 2.02
N GLU A 173 10.63 3.94 0.91
CA GLU A 173 10.39 5.20 0.21
C GLU A 173 10.11 4.90 -1.26
N GLN A 174 9.07 5.52 -1.82
CA GLN A 174 8.68 5.40 -3.23
C GLN A 174 8.59 3.94 -3.73
N VAL A 175 8.05 3.03 -2.91
CA VAL A 175 7.78 1.65 -3.32
C VAL A 175 6.58 1.63 -4.25
N GLU A 176 6.78 1.14 -5.48
CA GLU A 176 5.70 0.93 -6.45
C GLU A 176 4.71 -0.13 -5.94
N ILE A 177 3.43 0.24 -5.88
CA ILE A 177 2.31 -0.68 -5.76
C ILE A 177 1.54 -0.65 -7.07
N LYS A 178 1.50 -1.80 -7.75
CA LYS A 178 0.66 -2.02 -8.93
C LYS A 178 -0.34 -3.14 -8.66
N VAL A 179 -1.61 -2.87 -8.90
CA VAL A 179 -2.71 -3.81 -8.72
C VAL A 179 -3.43 -3.94 -10.05
N ASP A 180 -3.29 -5.10 -10.69
CA ASP A 180 -3.92 -5.43 -11.96
C ASP A 180 -5.18 -6.28 -11.77
N ALA A 181 -6.03 -6.33 -12.81
CA ALA A 181 -7.24 -7.15 -12.86
C ALA A 181 -8.21 -6.92 -11.68
N CYS A 182 -8.27 -5.68 -11.19
CA CYS A 182 -9.27 -5.25 -10.21
C CYS A 182 -10.36 -4.40 -10.87
N ALA A 183 -11.59 -4.93 -10.92
CA ALA A 183 -12.75 -4.16 -11.33
C ALA A 183 -13.32 -3.39 -10.12
N GLY A 184 -13.29 -2.06 -10.21
CA GLY A 184 -13.75 -1.17 -9.14
C GLY A 184 -12.60 -0.53 -8.37
N PRO A 185 -12.85 -0.08 -7.12
CA PRO A 185 -11.87 0.67 -6.36
C PRO A 185 -10.97 -0.27 -5.53
N VAL A 186 -9.68 0.04 -5.45
CA VAL A 186 -8.67 -0.71 -4.69
C VAL A 186 -8.45 -0.03 -3.34
N THR A 187 -8.57 -0.78 -2.25
CA THR A 187 -8.19 -0.30 -0.91
C THR A 187 -6.80 -0.79 -0.53
N ILE A 188 -6.00 0.06 0.11
CA ILE A 188 -4.77 -0.34 0.77
C ILE A 188 -4.78 0.13 2.23
N ARG A 189 -4.10 -0.61 3.11
CA ARG A 189 -3.96 -0.29 4.53
C ARG A 189 -2.55 -0.64 4.98
N SER A 190 -1.76 0.35 5.37
CA SER A 190 -0.42 0.11 5.91
C SER A 190 -0.46 -0.62 7.27
N PHE A 191 0.60 -1.35 7.57
CA PHE A 191 0.85 -1.94 8.88
C PHE A 191 2.30 -1.79 9.29
N ALA A 192 2.52 -1.74 10.61
CA ALA A 192 3.82 -1.89 11.23
C ALA A 192 3.72 -2.91 12.37
N THR A 193 4.70 -3.78 12.48
CA THR A 193 4.71 -4.91 13.41
C THR A 193 6.06 -4.98 14.09
N ALA A 194 6.07 -4.87 15.42
CA ALA A 194 7.24 -5.11 16.25
C ALA A 194 7.10 -6.46 16.95
N ALA A 195 8.14 -7.29 16.88
CA ALA A 195 8.17 -8.56 17.58
C ALA A 195 9.46 -8.69 18.39
N ILE A 196 9.38 -9.27 19.58
CA ILE A 196 10.53 -9.63 20.42
C ILE A 196 10.37 -11.05 20.97
N SER A 197 11.49 -11.70 21.23
CA SER A 197 11.59 -13.05 21.77
C SER A 197 12.53 -13.04 22.97
N THR A 198 12.17 -13.79 24.00
CA THR A 198 13.00 -14.10 25.17
C THR A 198 13.09 -15.64 25.31
N PRO A 199 13.88 -16.19 26.25
CA PRO A 199 13.83 -17.62 26.57
C PRO A 199 12.49 -18.11 27.13
N ALA A 200 11.56 -17.21 27.50
CA ALA A 200 10.32 -17.52 28.19
C ALA A 200 9.05 -17.13 27.40
N SER A 201 9.09 -16.11 26.54
CA SER A 201 7.94 -15.71 25.73
C SER A 201 8.31 -15.07 24.38
N ASP A 202 7.39 -15.17 23.43
CA ASP A 202 7.39 -14.42 22.17
C ASP A 202 6.26 -13.41 22.19
N ASN A 203 6.56 -12.13 21.93
CA ASN A 203 5.55 -11.07 21.87
C ASN A 203 5.56 -10.39 20.52
N ASN A 204 4.35 -10.19 19.98
CA ASN A 204 4.14 -9.59 18.67
C ASN A 204 3.08 -8.49 18.78
N LEU A 205 3.45 -7.28 18.37
CA LEU A 205 2.63 -6.08 18.47
C LEU A 205 2.50 -5.40 17.10
N SER A 206 1.33 -5.52 16.49
CA SER A 206 0.97 -4.80 15.26
C SER A 206 0.17 -3.54 15.54
N VAL A 207 0.41 -2.52 14.72
CA VAL A 207 -0.41 -1.32 14.54
C VAL A 207 -0.75 -1.15 13.06
N TYR A 208 -1.96 -0.69 12.77
CA TYR A 208 -2.50 -0.56 11.41
C TYR A 208 -2.89 0.89 11.11
N GLY A 209 -2.66 1.31 9.86
CA GLY A 209 -3.19 2.55 9.30
C GLY A 209 -4.71 2.49 9.09
N ASP A 210 -5.28 3.64 8.73
CA ASP A 210 -6.65 3.68 8.21
C ASP A 210 -6.65 3.20 6.75
N PRO A 211 -7.73 2.59 6.24
CA PRO A 211 -7.81 2.22 4.82
C PRO A 211 -7.87 3.47 3.93
N ILE A 212 -7.07 3.48 2.87
CA ILE A 212 -7.05 4.51 1.83
C ILE A 212 -7.28 3.86 0.45
N TRP A 213 -7.69 4.65 -0.53
CA TRP A 213 -7.90 4.18 -1.91
C TRP A 213 -6.63 4.35 -2.74
N LEU A 214 -6.35 3.40 -3.63
CA LEU A 214 -5.32 3.45 -4.68
C LEU A 214 -5.96 3.80 -6.04
#